data_AF-A0A7K6WX35-F1
#
_entry.id   AF-A0A7K6WX35-F1
#
_cell.length_a   1.000
_cell.length_b   1.000
_cell.length_c   1.000
_cell.angle_alpha   90.00
_cell.angle_beta   90.00
_cell.angle_gamma   90.00
#
_symmetry.space_group_name_H-M   'P 1'
#
loop_
_entity.id
_entity.type
_entity.pdbx_description
1 polymer ?
#
loop_
_entity_poly.entity_id
_entity_poly.type
_entity_poly.pdbx_seq_one_letter_code
_entity_poly.pdbx_strand_id
1 'polypeptide(L)'
;RPSVFQQPVIFLGADVTHPPAGDGKKPSIAAVVGSMDGHPSRYCATVRVQTSRQETSQELLYSQEVIQDLTNMVRELLIQFYKSTRFKPTRIIYYRGGVSEGQMKQVAWPELIAIRKACISLEEDYRPGITYIVVQKRHHTRLFCADKTERASNVGKSGNVPAGTTVDSTITHPSEFDFYL
;
A
#
# COMPACT_ATOMS: atom_id res chain seq x y z
N ARG A 1 -6.97 -18.40 -13.27
CA ARG A 1 -6.38 -17.16 -12.71
C ARG A 1 -7.46 -16.10 -12.63
N PRO A 2 -7.48 -15.25 -11.58
CA PRO A 2 -8.40 -14.12 -11.49
C PRO A 2 -8.31 -13.22 -12.74
N SER A 3 -9.41 -12.56 -13.11
CA SER A 3 -9.52 -11.74 -14.33
C SER A 3 -8.51 -10.60 -14.39
N VAL A 4 -8.07 -10.07 -13.23
CA VAL A 4 -7.05 -9.01 -13.15
C VAL A 4 -5.73 -9.37 -13.83
N PHE A 5 -5.39 -10.67 -13.91
CA PHE A 5 -4.17 -11.17 -14.54
C PHE A 5 -4.30 -11.40 -16.05
N GLN A 6 -5.48 -11.17 -16.64
CA GLN A 6 -5.68 -11.32 -18.09
C GLN A 6 -5.07 -10.17 -18.89
N GLN A 7 -4.74 -9.05 -18.24
CA GLN A 7 -4.01 -7.93 -18.82
C GLN A 7 -2.80 -7.60 -17.94
N PRO A 8 -1.77 -6.93 -18.48
CA PRO A 8 -0.61 -6.54 -17.68
C PRO A 8 -1.02 -5.70 -16.48
N VAL A 9 -0.56 -6.11 -15.30
CA VAL A 9 -0.83 -5.46 -14.01
C VAL A 9 0.48 -5.40 -13.21
N ILE A 10 0.70 -4.29 -12.53
CA ILE A 10 1.79 -4.14 -11.56
C ILE A 10 1.23 -4.04 -10.15
N PHE A 11 1.82 -4.81 -9.24
CA PHE A 11 1.53 -4.76 -7.81
C PHE A 11 2.60 -3.94 -7.13
N LEU A 12 2.17 -2.88 -6.45
CA LEU A 12 3.03 -1.99 -5.69
C LEU A 12 2.78 -2.19 -4.20
N GLY A 13 3.84 -2.18 -3.41
CA GLY A 13 3.78 -2.16 -1.95
C GLY A 13 4.55 -0.95 -1.43
N ALA A 14 3.98 -0.19 -0.51
CA ALA A 14 4.58 1.02 0.01
C ALA A 14 4.45 1.13 1.52
N ASP A 15 5.50 1.62 2.17
CA ASP A 15 5.53 1.85 3.61
C ASP A 15 6.42 3.05 3.97
N VAL A 16 6.11 3.68 5.10
CA VAL A 16 6.92 4.73 5.71
C VAL A 16 7.28 4.29 7.12
N THR A 17 8.56 4.23 7.41
CA THR A 17 9.07 3.94 8.74
C THR A 17 9.58 5.22 9.40
N HIS A 18 9.04 5.52 10.58
CA HIS A 18 9.41 6.66 11.38
C HIS A 18 10.51 6.31 12.40
N PRO A 19 11.33 7.30 12.81
CA PRO A 19 12.27 7.11 13.90
C PRO A 19 11.54 6.84 15.24
N PRO A 20 12.25 6.30 16.24
CA PRO A 20 11.67 6.05 17.57
C PRO A 20 11.12 7.32 18.22
N ALA A 21 10.14 7.15 19.11
CA ALA A 21 9.60 8.25 19.90
C ALA A 21 10.71 8.98 20.67
N GLY A 22 10.71 10.32 20.60
CA GLY A 22 11.72 11.17 21.22
C GLY A 22 12.89 11.57 20.31
N ASP A 23 13.03 10.98 19.12
CA ASP A 23 14.06 11.34 18.15
C ASP A 23 13.49 12.30 17.09
N GLY A 24 13.64 13.61 17.35
CA GLY A 24 13.19 14.66 16.42
C GLY A 24 14.17 15.00 15.29
N LYS A 25 15.35 14.36 15.25
CA LYS A 25 16.43 14.71 14.31
C LYS A 25 16.53 13.73 13.15
N LYS A 26 16.19 12.46 13.38
CA LYS A 26 16.25 11.46 12.32
C LYS A 26 15.12 11.62 11.30
N PRO A 27 15.40 11.39 10.01
CA PRO A 27 14.38 11.41 8.98
C PRO A 27 13.53 10.13 9.02
N SER A 28 12.38 10.19 8.37
CA SER A 28 11.59 9.00 8.05
C SER A 28 12.10 8.37 6.75
N ILE A 29 11.88 7.07 6.58
CA ILE A 29 12.30 6.32 5.39
C ILE A 29 11.05 5.81 4.67
N ALA A 30 10.89 6.20 3.41
CA ALA A 30 9.85 5.70 2.53
C ALA A 30 10.41 4.63 1.60
N ALA A 31 9.69 3.52 1.44
CA ALA A 31 10.05 2.45 0.52
C ALA A 31 8.85 2.10 -0.34
N VAL A 32 9.10 1.90 -1.65
CA VAL A 32 8.09 1.42 -2.61
C VAL A 32 8.71 0.29 -3.41
N VAL A 33 8.03 -0.85 -3.43
CA VAL A 33 8.39 -2.02 -4.24
C VAL A 33 7.38 -2.22 -5.35
N GLY A 34 7.80 -2.83 -6.46
CA GLY A 34 6.92 -3.20 -7.56
C GLY A 34 7.21 -4.59 -8.09
N SER A 35 6.17 -5.36 -8.42
CA SER A 35 6.31 -6.66 -9.09
C SER A 35 6.92 -6.50 -10.48
N MET A 36 7.70 -7.46 -10.96
CA MET A 36 8.47 -7.36 -12.22
C MET A 36 8.14 -8.49 -13.23
N ASP A 37 7.11 -9.29 -12.96
CA ASP A 37 6.64 -10.39 -13.80
C ASP A 37 5.12 -10.58 -13.68
N GLY A 38 4.56 -11.45 -14.53
CA GLY A 38 3.12 -11.78 -14.54
C GLY A 38 2.67 -12.83 -13.52
N HIS A 39 3.59 -13.44 -12.75
CA HIS A 39 3.30 -14.36 -11.64
C HIS A 39 3.30 -13.65 -10.28
N PRO A 40 3.27 -12.31 -10.30
CA PRO A 40 4.06 -11.40 -9.44
C PRO A 40 4.95 -12.07 -8.37
N SER A 41 6.09 -12.64 -8.78
CA SER A 41 7.05 -13.27 -7.85
C SER A 41 8.27 -12.41 -7.58
N ARG A 42 8.84 -11.78 -8.61
CA ARG A 42 10.02 -10.90 -8.49
C ARG A 42 9.60 -9.47 -8.22
N TYR A 43 10.33 -8.79 -7.33
CA TYR A 43 10.09 -7.39 -6.99
C TYR A 43 11.39 -6.57 -7.10
N CYS A 44 11.26 -5.31 -7.53
CA CYS A 44 12.31 -4.30 -7.38
C CYS A 44 11.89 -3.25 -6.36
N ALA A 45 12.86 -2.59 -5.73
CA ALA A 45 12.65 -1.63 -4.66
C ALA A 45 13.19 -0.25 -5.03
N THR A 46 12.51 0.79 -4.54
CA THR A 46 12.97 2.17 -4.49
C THR A 46 12.86 2.64 -3.04
N VAL A 47 13.82 3.42 -2.57
CA VAL A 47 13.88 3.92 -1.19
C VAL A 47 14.26 5.39 -1.18
N ARG A 48 13.67 6.14 -0.25
CA ARG A 48 13.90 7.57 -0.06
C ARG A 48 13.94 7.92 1.41
N VAL A 49 14.80 8.87 1.73
CA VAL A 49 14.85 9.51 3.04
C VAL A 49 14.02 10.79 2.95
N GLN A 50 13.05 10.98 3.84
CA GLN A 50 12.21 12.18 3.90
C GLN A 50 12.26 12.81 5.29
N THR A 51 12.41 14.14 5.34
CA THR A 51 12.65 14.86 6.60
C THR A 51 11.36 15.04 7.42
N SER A 52 11.50 14.90 8.74
CA SER A 52 10.45 15.18 9.72
C SER A 52 10.39 16.69 9.94
N ARG A 53 9.28 17.34 9.55
CA ARG A 53 9.04 18.80 9.60
C ARG A 53 10.01 19.64 8.76
N GLN A 54 9.55 20.13 7.61
CA GLN A 54 10.15 21.35 7.07
C GLN A 54 9.76 22.52 7.98
N GLU A 55 10.75 23.09 8.69
CA GLU A 55 10.67 24.43 9.30
C GLU A 55 10.71 25.50 8.19
N THR A 56 9.83 25.40 7.20
CA THR A 56 9.74 26.40 6.14
C THR A 56 8.29 26.83 6.01
N SER A 57 8.07 28.09 6.35
CA SER A 57 6.80 28.74 6.68
C SER A 57 5.78 28.84 5.54
N GLN A 58 5.77 27.94 4.56
CA GLN A 58 4.82 27.94 3.44
C GLN A 58 4.33 26.55 2.99
N GLU A 59 4.86 25.43 3.50
CA GLU A 59 4.37 24.06 3.17
C GLU A 59 4.02 23.25 4.44
N LEU A 60 3.05 23.74 5.21
CA LEU A 60 2.54 23.10 6.43
C LEU A 60 1.50 21.97 6.19
N LEU A 61 1.40 21.41 4.98
CA LEU A 61 0.14 20.76 4.56
C LEU A 61 0.16 19.25 4.34
N TYR A 62 1.31 18.57 4.40
CA TYR A 62 1.34 17.13 4.17
C TYR A 62 1.76 16.36 5.42
N SER A 63 0.94 15.35 5.76
CA SER A 63 1.25 14.38 6.80
C SER A 63 2.64 13.80 6.56
N GLN A 64 3.42 13.55 7.63
CA GLN A 64 4.72 12.86 7.52
C GLN A 64 4.60 11.46 6.92
N GLU A 65 3.38 10.92 6.90
CA GLU A 65 2.99 9.68 6.26
C GLU A 65 2.98 9.75 4.72
N VAL A 66 2.88 10.94 4.12
CA VAL A 66 2.85 11.07 2.66
C VAL A 66 4.25 10.77 2.11
N ILE A 67 4.35 9.83 1.17
CA ILE A 67 5.61 9.57 0.47
C ILE A 67 5.91 10.75 -0.47
N GLN A 68 6.89 11.58 -0.11
CA GLN A 68 7.16 12.85 -0.80
C GLN A 68 7.60 12.66 -2.26
N ASP A 69 8.46 11.68 -2.52
CA ASP A 69 9.04 11.42 -3.85
C ASP A 69 8.34 10.27 -4.60
N LEU A 70 7.07 9.99 -4.26
CA LEU A 70 6.33 8.83 -4.79
C LEU A 70 6.25 8.85 -6.32
N THR A 71 6.14 10.04 -6.93
CA THR A 71 6.07 10.20 -8.40
C THR A 71 7.28 9.57 -9.08
N ASN A 72 8.49 9.87 -8.61
CA ASN A 72 9.73 9.36 -9.19
C ASN A 72 9.92 7.88 -8.86
N MET A 73 9.63 7.47 -7.63
CA MET A 73 9.68 6.06 -7.21
C MET A 73 8.80 5.16 -8.10
N VAL A 74 7.55 5.56 -8.34
CA VAL A 74 6.63 4.82 -9.21
C VAL A 74 7.09 4.86 -10.67
N ARG A 75 7.57 6.00 -11.16
CA ARG A 75 8.13 6.13 -12.52
C ARG A 75 9.27 5.14 -12.76
N GLU A 76 10.22 5.04 -11.82
CA GLU A 76 11.33 4.09 -11.88
C GLU A 76 10.83 2.64 -11.97
N LEU A 77 9.87 2.26 -11.12
CA LEU A 77 9.29 0.91 -11.10
C LEU A 77 8.54 0.58 -12.39
N LEU A 78 7.78 1.52 -12.94
CA LEU A 78 7.07 1.34 -14.22
C LEU A 78 8.05 1.13 -15.39
N ILE A 79 9.15 1.89 -15.43
CA ILE A 79 10.21 1.70 -16.43
C ILE A 79 10.86 0.32 -16.26
N GLN A 80 11.16 -0.11 -15.03
CA GLN A 80 11.75 -1.42 -14.78
C GLN A 80 10.80 -2.57 -15.12
N PHE A 81 9.51 -2.42 -14.83
CA PHE A 81 8.49 -3.39 -15.24
C PHE A 81 8.45 -3.55 -16.74
N TYR A 82 8.44 -2.44 -17.50
CA TYR A 82 8.44 -2.47 -18.96
C TYR A 82 9.73 -3.10 -19.51
N LYS A 83 10.90 -2.81 -18.92
CA LYS A 83 12.15 -3.46 -19.31
C LYS A 83 12.12 -4.97 -19.09
N SER A 84 11.49 -5.43 -18.00
CA SER A 84 11.45 -6.84 -17.61
C SER A 84 10.39 -7.65 -18.35
N THR A 85 9.24 -7.05 -18.67
CA THR A 85 8.07 -7.76 -19.22
C THR A 85 7.77 -7.40 -20.67
N ARG A 86 8.27 -6.25 -21.16
CA ARG A 86 7.88 -5.62 -22.43
C ARG A 86 6.40 -5.22 -22.52
N PHE A 87 5.69 -5.19 -21.39
CA PHE A 87 4.31 -4.75 -21.31
C PHE A 87 4.19 -3.47 -20.49
N LYS A 88 3.26 -2.60 -20.89
CA LYS A 88 2.81 -1.47 -20.07
C LYS A 88 1.67 -1.95 -19.17
N PRO A 89 1.73 -1.75 -17.85
CA PRO A 89 0.61 -2.09 -16.97
C PRO A 89 -0.66 -1.36 -17.39
N THR A 90 -1.75 -2.09 -17.56
CA THR A 90 -3.10 -1.51 -17.75
C THR A 90 -3.76 -1.19 -16.40
N ARG A 91 -3.23 -1.81 -15.33
CA ARG A 91 -3.69 -1.65 -13.95
C ARG A 91 -2.51 -1.52 -12.99
N ILE A 92 -2.69 -0.69 -11.97
CA ILE A 92 -1.77 -0.53 -10.84
C ILE A 92 -2.57 -0.88 -9.57
N ILE A 93 -2.11 -1.89 -8.84
CA ILE A 93 -2.67 -2.23 -7.51
C ILE A 93 -1.66 -1.80 -6.46
N TYR A 94 -2.03 -0.81 -5.65
CA TYR A 94 -1.14 -0.16 -4.69
C TYR A 94 -1.57 -0.50 -3.27
N TYR A 95 -0.75 -1.27 -2.57
CA TYR A 95 -0.92 -1.59 -1.16
C TYR A 95 -0.08 -0.64 -0.31
N ARG A 96 -0.73 0.24 0.45
CA ARG A 96 -0.09 1.20 1.35
C ARG A 96 -0.18 0.71 2.81
N GLY A 97 0.94 0.30 3.38
CA GLY A 97 1.08 0.00 4.81
C GLY A 97 1.13 1.27 5.67
N GLY A 98 1.43 1.17 6.97
CA GLY A 98 1.89 2.30 7.80
C GLY A 98 0.92 3.44 8.13
N VAL A 99 -0.20 3.60 7.42
CA VAL A 99 -1.09 4.77 7.59
C VAL A 99 -2.12 4.55 8.69
N SER A 100 -2.24 5.51 9.60
CA SER A 100 -3.31 5.53 10.62
C SER A 100 -4.67 5.90 10.00
N GLU A 101 -5.76 5.43 10.60
CA GLU A 101 -7.13 5.66 10.10
C GLU A 101 -7.42 7.16 9.95
N GLY A 102 -7.05 7.98 10.95
CA GLY A 102 -7.26 9.43 10.94
C GLY A 102 -6.47 10.18 9.87
N GLN A 103 -5.43 9.58 9.29
CA GLN A 103 -4.61 10.20 8.24
C GLN A 103 -4.90 9.63 6.84
N MET A 104 -5.78 8.63 6.74
CA MET A 104 -6.00 7.88 5.50
C MET A 104 -6.37 8.79 4.32
N LYS A 105 -7.34 9.70 4.53
CA LYS A 105 -7.80 10.65 3.51
C LYS A 105 -6.72 11.65 3.12
N GLN A 106 -5.93 12.11 4.10
CA GLN A 106 -4.83 13.07 3.88
C GLN A 106 -3.65 12.45 3.11
N VAL A 107 -3.45 11.13 3.22
CA VAL A 107 -2.37 10.42 2.52
C VAL A 107 -2.83 9.93 1.15
N ALA A 108 -4.02 9.37 1.05
CA ALA A 108 -4.49 8.75 -0.19
C ALA A 108 -4.58 9.73 -1.36
N TRP A 109 -5.07 10.95 -1.12
CA TRP A 109 -5.23 11.95 -2.19
C TRP A 109 -3.90 12.39 -2.84
N PRO A 110 -2.89 12.90 -2.08
CA PRO A 110 -1.62 13.29 -2.68
C PRO A 110 -0.87 12.11 -3.30
N GLU A 111 -0.91 10.92 -2.69
CA GLU A 111 -0.25 9.74 -3.24
C GLU A 111 -0.91 9.26 -4.55
N LEU A 112 -2.24 9.27 -4.63
CA LEU A 112 -2.95 8.93 -5.87
C LEU A 112 -2.61 9.91 -7.00
N ILE A 113 -2.50 11.21 -6.69
CA ILE A 113 -2.05 12.23 -7.64
C ILE A 113 -0.61 11.92 -8.09
N ALA A 114 0.29 11.57 -7.18
CA ALA A 114 1.67 11.23 -7.51
C ALA A 114 1.78 10.01 -8.43
N ILE A 115 1.01 8.95 -8.19
CA ILE A 115 0.95 7.76 -9.07
C ILE A 115 0.45 8.17 -10.47
N ARG A 116 -0.58 9.01 -10.55
CA ARG A 116 -1.09 9.53 -11.84
C ARG A 116 -0.05 10.38 -12.57
N LYS A 117 0.64 11.28 -11.85
CA LYS A 117 1.74 12.09 -12.40
C LYS A 117 2.85 11.22 -12.96
N ALA A 118 3.21 10.13 -12.26
CA ALA A 118 4.23 9.19 -12.74
C ALA A 118 3.83 8.59 -14.10
N CYS A 119 2.58 8.18 -14.26
CA CYS A 119 2.06 7.63 -15.51
C CYS A 119 2.11 8.67 -16.65
N ILE A 120 1.54 9.86 -16.43
CA ILE A 120 1.49 10.94 -17.44
C ILE A 120 2.90 11.39 -17.84
N SER A 121 3.84 11.40 -16.89
CA SER A 121 5.23 11.80 -17.16
C SER A 121 5.95 10.82 -18.09
N LEU A 122 5.51 9.57 -18.18
CA LEU A 122 6.08 8.57 -19.08
C LEU A 122 5.47 8.68 -20.48
N GLU A 123 4.18 8.96 -20.56
CA GLU A 123 3.42 9.12 -21.80
C GLU A 123 2.12 9.89 -21.49
N GLU A 124 1.82 10.92 -22.29
CA GLU A 124 0.77 11.91 -22.00
C GLU A 124 -0.62 11.27 -21.78
N ASP A 125 -0.96 10.26 -22.59
CA ASP A 125 -2.24 9.55 -22.58
C ASP A 125 -2.23 8.28 -21.73
N TYR A 126 -1.13 7.96 -21.03
CA TYR A 126 -1.04 6.75 -20.23
C TYR A 126 -1.82 6.88 -18.92
N ARG A 127 -3.03 6.31 -18.91
CA ARG A 127 -4.01 6.38 -17.81
C ARG A 127 -4.41 4.97 -17.33
N PRO A 128 -3.51 4.19 -16.72
CA PRO A 128 -3.88 2.87 -16.20
C PRO A 128 -4.90 3.00 -15.07
N GLY A 129 -5.75 1.97 -14.89
CA GLY A 129 -6.66 1.90 -13.74
C GLY A 129 -5.87 1.75 -12.45
N ILE A 130 -6.19 2.53 -11.41
CA ILE A 130 -5.49 2.50 -10.13
C ILE A 130 -6.45 2.00 -9.05
N THR A 131 -6.04 0.95 -8.34
CA THR A 131 -6.70 0.47 -7.11
C THR A 131 -5.78 0.78 -5.94
N TYR A 132 -6.26 1.62 -5.02
CA TYR A 132 -5.52 2.06 -3.84
C TYR A 132 -6.08 1.36 -2.61
N ILE A 133 -5.25 0.57 -1.92
CA ILE A 133 -5.65 -0.26 -0.77
C ILE A 133 -4.76 0.10 0.40
N VAL A 134 -5.36 0.54 1.51
CA VAL A 134 -4.64 0.77 2.75
C VAL A 134 -4.63 -0.52 3.56
N VAL A 135 -3.47 -0.92 4.05
CA VAL A 135 -3.28 -2.14 4.83
C VAL A 135 -2.91 -1.77 6.27
N GLN A 136 -3.82 -2.04 7.20
CA GLN A 136 -3.60 -1.77 8.62
C GLN A 136 -3.42 -3.08 9.39
N LYS A 137 -2.19 -3.34 9.83
CA LYS A 137 -1.87 -4.51 10.67
C LYS A 137 -2.01 -4.23 12.17
N ARG A 138 -1.91 -2.96 12.58
CA ARG A 138 -1.90 -2.54 13.99
C ARG A 138 -3.23 -1.86 14.32
N HIS A 139 -4.21 -2.67 14.73
CA HIS A 139 -5.53 -2.21 15.19
C HIS A 139 -6.00 -3.02 16.41
N HIS A 140 -7.15 -2.66 16.97
CA HIS A 140 -7.73 -3.29 18.16
C HIS A 140 -8.80 -4.36 17.88
N THR A 141 -9.29 -4.50 16.64
CA THR A 141 -10.18 -5.60 16.24
C THR A 141 -9.53 -6.97 16.46
N ARG A 142 -10.26 -7.93 17.04
CA ARG A 142 -9.82 -9.31 17.26
C ARG A 142 -10.94 -10.25 16.85
N LEU A 143 -10.59 -11.31 16.11
CA LEU A 143 -11.54 -12.33 15.64
C LEU A 143 -11.28 -13.64 16.39
N PHE A 144 -12.36 -14.32 16.77
CA PHE A 144 -12.30 -15.59 17.48
C PHE A 144 -13.31 -16.56 16.88
N CYS A 145 -12.97 -17.85 16.83
CA CYS A 145 -13.95 -18.88 16.48
C CYS A 145 -15.05 -18.90 17.55
N ALA A 146 -16.31 -18.83 17.10
CA ALA A 146 -17.48 -18.88 17.97
C ALA A 146 -17.68 -20.28 18.57
N ASP A 147 -17.50 -21.31 17.75
CA ASP A 147 -17.67 -22.70 18.15
C ASP A 147 -16.44 -23.26 18.86
N LYS A 148 -16.67 -23.91 20.01
CA LYS A 148 -15.62 -24.59 20.78
C LYS A 148 -15.07 -25.81 20.05
N THR A 149 -15.88 -26.46 19.20
CA THR A 149 -15.46 -27.54 18.31
C THR A 149 -14.51 -27.04 17.22
N GLU A 150 -14.80 -25.89 16.60
CA GLU A 150 -13.85 -25.22 15.71
C GLU A 150 -12.57 -24.82 16.45
N ARG A 151 -12.65 -24.34 17.70
CA ARG A 151 -11.44 -24.09 18.51
C ARG A 151 -10.62 -25.36 18.79
N ALA A 152 -11.28 -26.52 18.89
CA ALA A 152 -10.63 -27.81 19.11
C ALA A 152 -10.08 -28.43 17.82
N SER A 153 -10.67 -28.11 16.66
CA SER A 153 -10.22 -28.55 15.34
C SER A 153 -9.31 -27.54 14.61
N ASN A 154 -9.20 -26.29 15.08
CA ASN A 154 -8.43 -25.24 14.40
C ASN A 154 -6.97 -25.10 14.92
N VAL A 155 -6.08 -24.95 13.94
CA VAL A 155 -4.73 -24.34 13.91
C VAL A 155 -3.96 -24.27 15.25
N GLY A 156 -3.62 -25.45 15.78
CA GLY A 156 -2.58 -25.62 16.80
C GLY A 156 -2.86 -24.97 18.16
N LYS A 157 -1.83 -24.92 19.01
CA LYS A 157 -1.94 -24.56 20.44
C LYS A 157 -2.47 -23.13 20.72
N SER A 158 -2.43 -22.24 19.73
CA SER A 158 -2.81 -20.83 19.90
C SER A 158 -4.33 -20.58 19.85
N GLY A 159 -5.10 -21.48 19.22
CA GLY A 159 -6.55 -21.34 19.10
C GLY A 159 -7.03 -20.12 18.28
N ASN A 160 -6.20 -19.59 17.38
CA ASN A 160 -6.58 -18.49 16.48
C ASN A 160 -7.56 -18.96 15.38
N VAL A 161 -8.18 -17.99 14.71
CA VAL A 161 -8.96 -18.24 13.49
C VAL A 161 -8.06 -18.83 12.38
N PRO A 162 -8.59 -19.66 11.47
CA PRO A 162 -7.80 -20.27 10.39
C PRO A 162 -7.31 -19.22 9.38
N ALA A 163 -6.20 -19.52 8.69
CA ALA A 163 -5.68 -18.65 7.62
C ALA A 163 -6.71 -18.48 6.49
N GLY A 164 -6.90 -17.24 6.03
CA GLY A 164 -7.93 -16.91 5.03
C GLY A 164 -9.31 -16.64 5.63
N THR A 165 -9.44 -16.51 6.96
CA THR A 165 -10.66 -16.00 7.59
C THR A 165 -10.89 -14.55 7.14
N THR A 166 -11.99 -14.33 6.40
CA THR A 166 -12.36 -13.01 5.87
C THR A 166 -13.61 -12.50 6.56
N VAL A 167 -13.64 -11.22 6.94
CA VAL A 167 -14.84 -10.55 7.47
C VAL A 167 -15.04 -9.23 6.74
N ASP A 168 -16.12 -9.13 5.96
CA ASP A 168 -16.49 -7.98 5.13
C ASP A 168 -17.87 -7.39 5.49
N SER A 169 -18.49 -7.87 6.57
CA SER A 169 -19.83 -7.47 7.00
C SER A 169 -19.92 -7.30 8.53
N THR A 170 -20.99 -6.62 8.97
CA THR A 170 -21.35 -6.39 10.39
C THR A 170 -20.43 -5.43 11.15
N ILE A 171 -19.12 -5.67 11.12
CA ILE A 171 -18.11 -4.91 11.87
C ILE A 171 -17.20 -4.05 10.97
N THR A 172 -17.45 -4.05 9.66
CA THR A 172 -16.81 -3.20 8.66
C THR A 172 -17.46 -1.82 8.58
N HIS A 173 -16.85 -0.90 7.83
CA HIS A 173 -17.39 0.44 7.65
C HIS A 173 -18.78 0.39 6.98
N PRO A 174 -19.77 1.17 7.45
CA PRO A 174 -21.15 1.09 6.95
C PRO A 174 -21.33 1.56 5.49
N SER A 175 -20.36 2.28 4.93
CA SER A 175 -20.46 2.90 3.60
C SER A 175 -19.18 2.92 2.77
N GLU A 176 -18.03 2.56 3.35
CA GLU A 176 -16.74 2.55 2.65
C GLU A 176 -16.41 1.08 2.34
N PHE A 177 -15.40 0.84 1.50
CA PHE A 177 -15.06 -0.52 1.07
C PHE A 177 -13.85 -1.04 1.86
N ASP A 178 -14.11 -1.72 2.97
CA ASP A 178 -13.12 -2.36 3.83
C ASP A 178 -13.47 -3.82 4.16
N PHE A 179 -12.47 -4.58 4.57
CA PHE A 179 -12.60 -5.96 5.02
C PHE A 179 -11.39 -6.34 5.90
N TYR A 180 -11.57 -7.38 6.72
CA TYR A 180 -10.51 -8.05 7.46
C TYR A 180 -10.10 -9.35 6.75
N LEU A 181 -8.80 -9.63 6.70
CA LEU A 181 -8.20 -10.84 6.15
C LEU A 181 -6.92 -11.21 6.90
#